data_AF-A0A1F5PLS0-F1
#
_entry.id   AF-A0A1F5PLS0-F1
#
_cell.length_a   1.000
_cell.length_b   1.000
_cell.length_c   1.000
_cell.angle_alpha   90.00
_cell.angle_beta   90.00
_cell.angle_gamma   90.00
#
_symmetry.space_group_name_H-M   'P 1'
#
loop_
_entity.id
_entity.type
_entity.pdbx_description
1 polymer ?
#
loop_
_entity_poly.entity_id
_entity_poly.type
_entity_poly.pdbx_seq_one_letter_code
_entity_poly.pdbx_strand_id
1 'polypeptide(L)'
;MRDRGGYNPESEYSPEEMERLKFLTDLFSRGLDSDSIIATHGTSLEVIQQAVKTGNIPGSTIKKSRRSFYHPPGCLYINLTPDAAQSLGLPKDQANSGGYGEDIAKRHYLLSKLGLDFSNSRYSSLATDLTGPFPDRTIDEALKQLKEMAPNLEKDQLEQLIREAESRKGVLLGLDKSIADQYQIQKAEGDDDGWYIEIPNGMPINFLAGLEPQGQQEWDYFENLQKALNI
;
A
#
# COMPACT_ATOMS: atom_id res chain seq x y z
N MET A 1 -4.38 -40.37 12.37
CA MET A 1 -3.63 -39.18 11.92
C MET A 1 -4.59 -38.35 11.09
N ARG A 2 -4.90 -37.13 11.50
CA ARG A 2 -5.71 -36.21 10.68
C ARG A 2 -4.78 -35.65 9.61
N ASP A 3 -5.18 -35.81 8.35
CA ASP A 3 -4.54 -35.18 7.21
C ASP A 3 -4.48 -33.67 7.48
N ARG A 4 -3.27 -33.14 7.68
CA ARG A 4 -3.05 -31.70 7.61
C ARG A 4 -3.07 -31.42 6.12
N GLY A 5 -4.26 -31.08 5.60
CA GLY A 5 -4.38 -30.48 4.27
C GLY A 5 -3.52 -29.22 4.25
N GLY A 6 -2.26 -29.38 3.87
CA GLY A 6 -1.32 -28.30 3.74
C GLY A 6 -1.84 -27.40 2.63
N TYR A 7 -2.00 -26.12 2.94
CA TYR A 7 -2.24 -25.11 1.92
C TYR A 7 -1.17 -25.28 0.83
N ASN A 8 -1.58 -25.58 -0.41
CA ASN A 8 -0.69 -25.79 -1.54
C ASN A 8 -0.77 -24.58 -2.49
N PRO A 9 0.06 -23.54 -2.29
CA PRO A 9 0.05 -22.35 -3.13
C PRO A 9 0.33 -22.65 -4.61
N GLU A 10 1.01 -23.75 -4.95
CA GLU A 10 1.29 -24.15 -6.34
C GLU A 10 0.02 -24.50 -7.14
N SER A 11 -1.12 -24.72 -6.47
CA SER A 11 -2.41 -24.95 -7.12
C SER A 11 -3.21 -23.66 -7.39
N GLU A 12 -2.82 -22.55 -6.76
CA GLU A 12 -3.56 -21.27 -6.80
C GLU A 12 -2.86 -20.20 -7.62
N TYR A 13 -1.53 -20.27 -7.73
CA TYR A 13 -0.71 -19.25 -8.38
C TYR A 13 -0.01 -19.78 -9.64
N SER A 14 0.10 -18.91 -10.65
CA SER A 14 0.98 -19.16 -11.79
C SER A 14 2.46 -19.21 -11.36
N PRO A 15 3.35 -19.83 -12.16
CA PRO A 15 4.78 -19.84 -11.87
C PRO A 15 5.38 -18.44 -11.64
N GLU A 16 4.94 -17.44 -12.41
CA GLU A 16 5.39 -16.06 -12.25
C GLU A 16 4.92 -15.43 -10.95
N GLU A 17 3.67 -15.67 -10.56
CA GLU A 17 3.14 -15.20 -9.27
C GLU A 17 3.88 -15.88 -8.11
N MET A 18 4.21 -17.16 -8.23
CA MET A 18 5.02 -17.88 -7.24
C MET A 18 6.42 -17.29 -7.10
N GLU A 19 7.07 -16.91 -8.19
CA GLU A 19 8.37 -16.22 -8.14
C GLU A 19 8.27 -14.88 -7.42
N ARG A 20 7.21 -14.09 -7.69
CA ARG A 20 6.96 -12.81 -7.02
C ARG A 20 6.66 -12.98 -5.53
N LEU A 21 5.91 -14.03 -5.14
CA LEU A 21 5.66 -14.35 -3.74
C LEU A 21 6.95 -14.72 -3.01
N LYS A 22 7.79 -15.57 -3.60
CA LYS A 22 9.11 -15.93 -3.03
C LYS A 22 9.99 -14.70 -2.87
N PHE A 23 10.02 -13.82 -3.87
CA PHE A 23 10.74 -12.57 -3.82
C PHE A 23 10.24 -11.67 -2.67
N LEU A 24 8.92 -11.47 -2.53
CA LEU A 24 8.35 -10.69 -1.43
C LEU A 24 8.64 -11.29 -0.05
N THR A 25 8.62 -12.62 0.08
CA THR A 25 8.98 -13.33 1.31
C THR A 25 10.44 -13.12 1.69
N ASP A 26 11.36 -13.14 0.71
CA ASP A 26 12.77 -12.84 0.95
C ASP A 26 12.97 -11.37 1.39
N LEU A 27 12.26 -10.42 0.76
CA LEU A 27 12.29 -9.02 1.18
C LEU A 27 11.77 -8.81 2.60
N PHE A 28 10.71 -9.52 2.99
CA PHE A 28 10.19 -9.48 4.35
C PHE A 28 11.21 -9.98 5.38
N SER A 29 11.93 -11.07 5.07
CA SER A 29 13.02 -11.57 5.94
C SER A 29 14.18 -10.57 6.10
N ARG A 30 14.43 -9.74 5.10
CA ARG A 30 15.47 -8.69 5.14
C ARG A 30 15.03 -7.44 5.91
N GLY A 31 13.73 -7.14 5.94
CA GLY A 31 13.21 -5.91 6.53
C GLY A 31 13.66 -4.66 5.77
N LEU A 32 13.80 -3.53 6.47
CA LEU A 32 14.28 -2.26 5.92
C LEU A 32 15.76 -1.97 6.22
N ASP A 33 16.52 -2.93 6.75
CA ASP A 33 17.92 -2.78 7.18
C ASP A 33 18.91 -3.10 6.02
N SER A 34 18.69 -2.49 4.85
CA SER A 34 19.54 -2.67 3.68
C SER A 34 20.17 -1.35 3.23
N ASP A 35 21.50 -1.34 3.09
CA ASP A 35 22.27 -0.22 2.52
C ASP A 35 21.88 0.12 1.07
N SER A 36 21.14 -0.76 0.39
CA SER A 36 20.65 -0.50 -0.97
C SER A 36 19.37 0.34 -1.01
N ILE A 37 18.71 0.55 0.14
CA ILE A 37 17.45 1.30 0.22
C ILE A 37 17.73 2.81 0.15
N ILE A 38 17.17 3.48 -0.86
CA ILE A 38 17.27 4.94 -1.04
C ILE A 38 16.05 5.68 -0.46
N ALA A 39 14.90 5.02 -0.41
CA ALA A 39 13.66 5.61 0.07
C ALA A 39 12.67 4.56 0.57
N THR A 40 11.66 5.01 1.32
CA THR A 40 10.55 4.17 1.77
C THR A 40 9.22 4.67 1.24
N HIS A 41 8.28 3.76 0.99
CA HIS A 41 6.90 4.06 0.59
C HIS A 41 5.92 3.26 1.46
N GLY A 42 4.93 3.93 2.05
CA GLY A 42 3.84 3.26 2.77
C GLY A 42 2.71 2.83 1.84
N THR A 43 2.24 1.59 1.97
CA THR A 43 1.18 1.00 1.14
C THR A 43 0.29 0.02 1.91
N SER A 44 -0.61 -0.68 1.22
CA SER A 44 -1.50 -1.70 1.81
C SER A 44 -1.20 -3.12 1.34
N LEU A 45 -1.73 -4.13 2.06
CA LEU A 45 -1.66 -5.53 1.63
C LEU A 45 -2.36 -5.76 0.29
N GLU A 46 -3.46 -5.06 0.02
CA GLU A 46 -4.20 -5.18 -1.24
C GLU A 46 -3.32 -4.78 -2.44
N VAL A 47 -2.47 -3.76 -2.26
CA VAL A 47 -1.49 -3.36 -3.27
C VAL A 47 -0.42 -4.43 -3.44
N ILE A 48 0.08 -5.02 -2.35
CA ILE A 48 1.04 -6.14 -2.43
C ILE A 48 0.43 -7.33 -3.18
N GLN A 49 -0.80 -7.71 -2.86
CA GLN A 49 -1.52 -8.80 -3.51
C GLN A 49 -1.79 -8.51 -4.99
N GLN A 50 -2.06 -7.25 -5.35
CA GLN A 50 -2.16 -6.85 -6.75
C GLN A 50 -0.81 -6.95 -7.45
N ALA A 51 0.28 -6.52 -6.81
CA ALA A 51 1.62 -6.57 -7.39
C ALA A 51 2.13 -7.99 -7.62
N VAL A 52 1.69 -8.98 -6.82
CA VAL A 52 1.91 -10.40 -7.13
C VAL A 52 1.30 -10.77 -8.48
N LYS A 53 0.07 -10.34 -8.74
CA LYS A 53 -0.66 -10.64 -9.98
C LYS A 53 -0.08 -9.90 -11.20
N THR A 54 0.25 -8.62 -11.03
CA THR A 54 0.61 -7.73 -12.15
C THR A 54 2.11 -7.53 -12.33
N GLY A 55 2.92 -7.89 -11.34
CA GLY A 55 4.35 -7.58 -11.27
C GLY A 55 4.67 -6.12 -10.93
N ASN A 56 3.66 -5.27 -10.67
CA ASN A 56 3.83 -3.83 -10.54
C ASN A 56 3.09 -3.25 -9.33
N ILE A 57 3.73 -2.31 -8.63
CA ILE A 57 3.13 -1.45 -7.61
C ILE A 57 2.50 -0.23 -8.32
N PRO A 58 1.18 -0.01 -8.20
CA PRO A 58 0.52 1.12 -8.84
C PRO A 58 0.89 2.45 -8.17
N GLY A 59 0.95 3.52 -8.96
CA GLY A 59 1.03 4.88 -8.44
C GLY A 59 -0.30 5.38 -7.88
N SER A 60 -0.26 6.50 -7.18
CA SER A 60 -1.44 7.16 -6.63
C SER A 60 -2.47 7.47 -7.71
N THR A 61 -3.73 7.18 -7.43
CA THR A 61 -4.87 7.49 -8.31
C THR A 61 -5.64 8.72 -7.86
N ILE A 62 -5.20 9.34 -6.75
CA ILE A 62 -5.87 10.47 -6.14
C ILE A 62 -5.62 11.71 -7.00
N LYS A 63 -6.67 12.17 -7.67
CA LYS A 63 -6.66 13.46 -8.36
C LYS A 63 -6.76 14.56 -7.32
N LYS A 64 -5.67 15.32 -7.15
CA LYS A 64 -5.58 16.63 -6.47
C LYS A 64 -6.66 16.85 -5.40
N SER A 65 -6.43 16.30 -4.20
CA SER A 65 -7.25 16.61 -3.03
C SER A 65 -6.98 18.04 -2.56
N ARG A 66 -8.02 18.77 -2.11
CA ARG A 66 -7.91 20.14 -1.58
C ARG A 66 -7.16 20.22 -0.24
N ARG A 67 -6.76 19.10 0.35
CA ARG A 67 -6.08 19.03 1.63
C ARG A 67 -4.92 18.03 1.56
N SER A 68 -3.70 18.58 1.54
CA SER A 68 -2.53 18.07 2.27
C SER A 68 -1.65 16.98 1.65
N PHE A 69 -1.81 16.58 0.39
CA PHE A 69 -0.77 15.79 -0.29
C PHE A 69 -0.75 16.12 -1.79
N TYR A 70 0.24 16.89 -2.23
CA TYR A 70 0.42 17.27 -3.63
C TYR A 70 1.32 16.24 -4.34
N HIS A 71 0.72 15.25 -5.02
CA HIS A 71 1.43 14.51 -6.07
C HIS A 71 0.49 14.20 -7.24
N PRO A 72 0.97 14.25 -8.49
CA PRO A 72 0.17 13.90 -9.66
C PRO A 72 -0.32 12.43 -9.61
N PRO A 73 -1.45 12.12 -10.27
CA PRO A 73 -1.81 10.73 -10.53
C PRO A 73 -0.66 9.99 -11.23
N GLY A 74 -0.41 8.74 -10.85
CA GLY A 74 0.70 7.94 -11.36
C GLY A 74 2.02 8.19 -10.64
N CYS A 75 2.03 8.74 -9.42
CA CYS A 75 3.24 8.92 -8.61
C CYS A 75 3.25 8.04 -7.37
N LEU A 76 4.43 7.66 -6.89
CA LEU A 76 4.62 7.14 -5.53
C LEU A 76 5.21 8.23 -4.66
N TYR A 77 4.54 8.53 -3.55
CA TYR A 77 5.12 9.32 -2.48
C TYR A 77 6.19 8.51 -1.77
N ILE A 78 7.36 9.10 -1.53
CA ILE A 78 8.50 8.44 -0.91
C ILE A 78 9.10 9.30 0.19
N ASN A 79 9.69 8.65 1.18
CA ASN A 79 10.55 9.30 2.17
C ASN A 79 11.97 8.80 1.99
N LEU A 80 12.87 9.72 1.64
CA LEU A 80 14.28 9.43 1.44
C LEU A 80 14.93 8.97 2.74
N THR A 81 15.87 8.02 2.65
CA THR A 81 16.73 7.71 3.80
C THR A 81 17.60 8.92 4.15
N PRO A 82 18.06 9.07 5.41
CA PRO A 82 18.89 10.21 5.81
C PRO A 82 20.14 10.38 4.94
N ASP A 83 20.77 9.28 4.53
CA ASP A 83 21.97 9.28 3.70
C ASP A 83 21.64 9.65 2.25
N ALA A 84 20.51 9.15 1.72
CA ALA A 84 20.03 9.53 0.40
C ALA A 84 19.71 11.03 0.32
N ALA A 85 18.96 11.56 1.30
CA ALA A 85 18.66 12.98 1.39
C ALA A 85 19.94 13.82 1.43
N GLN A 86 20.93 13.42 2.24
CA GLN A 86 22.23 14.09 2.29
C GLN A 86 22.98 14.05 0.96
N SER A 87 23.03 12.89 0.29
CA SER A 87 23.72 12.72 -1.00
C SER A 87 23.12 13.57 -2.12
N LEU A 88 21.81 13.82 -2.05
CA LEU A 88 21.07 14.65 -2.98
C LEU A 88 21.11 16.14 -2.61
N GLY A 89 21.78 16.51 -1.51
CA GLY A 89 21.84 17.90 -1.02
C GLY A 89 20.50 18.40 -0.47
N LEU A 90 19.65 17.49 -0.01
CA LEU A 90 18.29 17.74 0.42
C LEU A 90 18.21 17.83 1.96
N PRO A 91 17.29 18.62 2.51
CA PRO A 91 17.03 18.60 3.95
C PRO A 91 16.63 17.18 4.38
N LYS A 92 17.03 16.79 5.58
CA LYS A 92 16.56 15.54 6.18
C LYS A 92 15.08 15.71 6.49
N ASP A 93 14.21 15.18 5.63
CA ASP A 93 12.79 15.10 5.95
C ASP A 93 12.54 14.02 6.99
N GLN A 94 11.75 14.37 8.01
CA GLN A 94 11.27 13.46 9.05
C GLN A 94 9.87 12.94 8.74
N ALA A 95 9.45 12.96 7.47
CA ALA A 95 8.12 12.52 7.10
C ALA A 95 7.91 11.04 7.45
N ASN A 96 6.79 10.75 8.11
CA ASN A 96 6.49 9.44 8.67
C ASN A 96 5.79 8.57 7.61
N SER A 97 6.54 7.72 6.91
CA SER A 97 6.00 6.76 5.92
C SER A 97 4.92 5.85 6.51
N GLY A 98 5.01 5.54 7.81
CA GLY A 98 4.08 4.67 8.51
C GLY A 98 2.69 5.29 8.63
N GLY A 99 2.60 6.59 8.95
CA GLY A 99 1.31 7.29 9.07
C GLY A 99 0.55 7.34 7.74
N TYR A 100 1.26 7.67 6.65
CA TYR A 100 0.67 7.65 5.30
C TYR A 100 0.30 6.24 4.83
N GLY A 101 1.14 5.24 5.14
CA GLY A 101 0.87 3.83 4.85
C GLY A 101 -0.39 3.31 5.56
N GLU A 102 -0.59 3.70 6.82
CA GLU A 102 -1.80 3.39 7.58
C GLU A 102 -3.06 3.97 6.90
N ASP A 103 -3.04 5.24 6.49
CA ASP A 103 -4.17 5.87 5.80
C ASP A 103 -4.51 5.19 4.46
N ILE A 104 -3.50 4.76 3.70
CA ILE A 104 -3.71 3.96 2.49
C ILE A 104 -4.34 2.61 2.86
N ALA A 105 -3.79 1.92 3.85
CA ALA A 105 -4.23 0.58 4.22
C ALA A 105 -5.70 0.54 4.65
N LYS A 106 -6.14 1.51 5.45
CA LYS A 106 -7.56 1.65 5.85
C LYS A 106 -8.48 1.76 4.64
N ARG A 107 -8.13 2.65 3.71
CA ARG A 107 -8.94 2.92 2.51
C ARG A 107 -8.98 1.72 1.57
N HIS A 108 -7.83 1.14 1.27
CA HIS A 108 -7.73 0.01 0.35
C HIS A 108 -8.42 -1.24 0.91
N TYR A 109 -8.29 -1.49 2.21
CA TYR A 109 -9.03 -2.57 2.88
C TYR A 109 -10.54 -2.40 2.71
N LEU A 110 -11.06 -1.22 3.04
CA LEU A 110 -12.49 -0.94 2.94
C LEU A 110 -13.00 -1.12 1.50
N LEU A 111 -12.30 -0.57 0.52
CA LEU A 111 -12.67 -0.71 -0.90
C LEU A 111 -12.63 -2.17 -1.36
N SER A 112 -11.58 -2.90 -1.02
CA SER A 112 -11.43 -4.32 -1.36
C SER A 112 -12.57 -5.17 -0.78
N LYS A 113 -12.95 -4.94 0.48
CA LYS A 113 -14.08 -5.65 1.12
C LYS A 113 -15.43 -5.31 0.50
N LEU A 114 -15.57 -4.11 -0.05
CA LEU A 114 -16.76 -3.69 -0.78
C LEU A 114 -16.75 -4.13 -2.26
N GLY A 115 -15.70 -4.82 -2.72
CA GLY A 115 -15.54 -5.22 -4.11
C GLY A 115 -15.30 -4.04 -5.06
N LEU A 116 -14.80 -2.93 -4.53
CA LEU A 116 -14.53 -1.70 -5.26
C LEU A 116 -13.06 -1.60 -5.63
N ASP A 117 -12.82 -1.13 -6.85
CA ASP A 117 -11.47 -0.91 -7.38
C ASP A 117 -10.80 0.30 -6.72
N PHE A 118 -9.76 0.08 -5.91
CA PHE A 118 -9.04 1.15 -5.24
C PHE A 118 -8.22 2.04 -6.19
N SER A 119 -8.07 1.64 -7.46
CA SER A 119 -7.51 2.51 -8.50
C SER A 119 -8.50 3.55 -9.04
N ASN A 120 -9.79 3.43 -8.70
CA ASN A 120 -10.81 4.40 -9.10
C ASN A 120 -10.87 5.57 -8.13
N SER A 121 -10.51 6.77 -8.62
CA SER A 121 -10.45 7.99 -7.80
C SER A 121 -11.76 8.33 -7.08
N ARG A 122 -12.93 8.00 -7.66
CA ARG A 122 -14.24 8.24 -7.02
C ARG A 122 -14.40 7.39 -5.75
N TYR A 123 -13.94 6.14 -5.80
CA TYR A 123 -14.01 5.21 -4.68
C TYR A 123 -12.97 5.57 -3.62
N SER A 124 -11.76 5.99 -4.03
CA SER A 124 -10.73 6.45 -3.10
C SER A 124 -11.16 7.68 -2.28
N SER A 125 -11.90 8.62 -2.89
CA SER A 125 -12.49 9.76 -2.16
C SER A 125 -13.52 9.30 -1.13
N LEU A 126 -14.44 8.42 -1.52
CA LEU A 126 -15.45 7.87 -0.61
C LEU A 126 -14.81 7.14 0.59
N ALA A 127 -13.77 6.35 0.35
CA ALA A 127 -13.05 5.66 1.42
C ALA A 127 -12.34 6.65 2.35
N THR A 128 -11.78 7.74 1.80
CA THR A 128 -11.15 8.80 2.61
C THR A 128 -12.14 9.46 3.55
N ASP A 129 -13.37 9.72 3.09
CA ASP A 129 -14.43 10.29 3.93
C ASP A 129 -14.85 9.32 5.05
N LEU A 130 -14.83 8.01 4.79
CA LEU A 130 -15.24 6.97 5.75
C LEU A 130 -14.17 6.62 6.79
N THR A 131 -12.88 6.78 6.48
CA THR A 131 -11.76 6.43 7.36
C THR A 131 -11.00 7.66 7.89
N GLY A 132 -11.52 8.87 7.65
CA GLY A 132 -10.87 10.14 8.02
C GLY A 132 -11.15 10.58 9.46
N PRO A 133 -10.37 11.54 10.01
CA PRO A 133 -10.45 11.99 11.41
C PRO A 133 -11.72 12.79 11.77
N PHE A 134 -12.55 13.14 10.78
CA PHE A 134 -13.82 13.83 10.97
C PHE A 134 -14.93 13.12 10.18
N PRO A 135 -15.50 12.02 10.69
CA PRO A 135 -16.64 11.33 10.08
C PRO A 135 -17.96 12.13 10.27
N ASP A 136 -17.87 13.45 10.30
CA ASP A 136 -18.97 14.34 10.66
C ASP A 136 -19.90 14.49 9.46
N ARG A 137 -20.89 13.59 9.44
CA ARG A 137 -21.83 13.23 8.37
C ARG A 137 -21.18 12.32 7.36
N THR A 138 -21.55 11.03 7.33
CA THR A 138 -21.47 10.25 6.08
C THR A 138 -21.93 8.81 6.16
N ILE A 139 -22.05 8.11 7.30
CA ILE A 139 -22.36 6.66 7.19
C ILE A 139 -23.68 6.40 6.41
N ASP A 140 -24.76 7.13 6.71
CA ASP A 140 -26.02 6.95 5.99
C ASP A 140 -25.97 7.49 4.54
N GLU A 141 -25.21 8.55 4.29
CA GLU A 141 -25.04 9.15 2.95
C GLU A 141 -24.12 8.32 2.05
N ALA A 142 -23.02 7.83 2.60
CA ALA A 142 -22.10 6.89 1.99
C ALA A 142 -22.78 5.55 1.76
N LEU A 143 -23.58 5.06 2.72
CA LEU A 143 -24.39 3.85 2.53
C LEU A 143 -25.36 4.03 1.36
N LYS A 144 -26.03 5.19 1.25
CA LYS A 144 -26.90 5.49 0.10
C LYS A 144 -26.13 5.45 -1.22
N GLN A 145 -24.92 6.02 -1.27
CA GLN A 145 -24.06 5.98 -2.46
C GLN A 145 -23.55 4.56 -2.76
N LEU A 146 -23.21 3.79 -1.72
CA LEU A 146 -22.73 2.41 -1.84
C LEU A 146 -23.83 1.44 -2.23
N LYS A 147 -25.10 1.68 -1.86
CA LYS A 147 -26.24 0.82 -2.24
C LYS A 147 -26.47 0.78 -3.75
N GLU A 148 -25.98 1.75 -4.52
CA GLU A 148 -25.97 1.67 -5.99
C GLU A 148 -25.02 0.59 -6.53
N MET A 149 -23.98 0.23 -5.75
CA MET A 149 -22.89 -0.67 -6.14
C MET A 149 -22.94 -2.00 -5.40
N ALA A 150 -23.35 -1.98 -4.14
CA ALA A 150 -23.56 -3.12 -3.25
C ALA A 150 -24.98 -3.03 -2.64
N PRO A 151 -26.03 -3.44 -3.39
CA PRO A 151 -27.43 -3.24 -2.99
C PRO A 151 -27.82 -3.88 -1.66
N ASN A 152 -27.13 -4.95 -1.29
CA ASN A 152 -27.37 -5.72 -0.06
C ASN A 152 -26.49 -5.28 1.11
N LEU A 153 -25.69 -4.22 0.96
CA LEU A 153 -24.86 -3.70 2.04
C LEU A 153 -25.75 -3.03 3.08
N GLU A 154 -25.71 -3.53 4.30
CA GLU A 154 -26.42 -2.94 5.43
C GLU A 154 -25.51 -2.07 6.29
N LYS A 155 -26.12 -1.13 7.04
CA LYS A 155 -25.39 -0.16 7.86
C LYS A 155 -24.43 -0.83 8.84
N ASP A 156 -24.91 -1.83 9.57
CA ASP A 156 -24.11 -2.55 10.56
C ASP A 156 -22.89 -3.24 9.92
N GLN A 157 -23.04 -3.73 8.70
CA GLN A 157 -21.94 -4.33 7.94
C GLN A 157 -20.91 -3.26 7.55
N LEU A 158 -21.36 -2.10 7.05
CA LEU A 158 -20.46 -0.99 6.73
C LEU A 158 -19.71 -0.49 7.97
N GLU A 159 -20.40 -0.34 9.11
CA GLU A 159 -19.76 0.05 10.38
C GLU A 159 -18.74 -0.99 10.86
N GLN A 160 -19.04 -2.28 10.70
CA GLN A 160 -18.09 -3.34 11.00
C GLN A 160 -16.85 -3.25 10.11
N LEU A 161 -17.02 -3.05 8.80
CA LEU A 161 -15.90 -2.91 7.86
C LEU A 161 -15.03 -1.69 8.19
N ILE A 162 -15.63 -0.56 8.59
CA ILE A 162 -14.89 0.62 9.03
C ILE A 162 -14.07 0.32 10.30
N ARG A 163 -14.68 -0.34 11.30
CA ARG A 163 -13.95 -0.76 12.51
C ARG A 163 -12.80 -1.72 12.21
N GLU A 164 -13.01 -2.66 11.28
CA GLU A 164 -11.95 -3.55 10.81
C GLU A 164 -10.86 -2.78 10.04
N ALA A 165 -11.23 -1.79 9.24
CA ALA A 165 -10.28 -0.93 8.53
C ALA A 165 -9.37 -0.20 9.51
N GLU A 166 -9.89 0.36 10.61
CA GLU A 166 -9.09 1.07 11.63
C GLU A 166 -7.97 0.22 12.26
N SER A 167 -8.09 -1.10 12.21
CA SER A 167 -7.05 -2.01 12.70
C SER A 167 -5.89 -2.24 11.72
N ARG A 168 -6.02 -1.75 10.48
CA ARG A 168 -4.99 -1.85 9.43
C ARG A 168 -3.91 -0.82 9.64
N LYS A 169 -2.65 -1.25 9.48
CA LYS A 169 -1.47 -0.38 9.61
C LYS A 169 -0.63 -0.32 8.34
N GLY A 170 -0.88 -1.22 7.40
CA GLY A 170 -0.22 -1.21 6.11
C GLY A 170 1.20 -1.80 6.16
N VAL A 171 1.95 -1.52 5.10
CA VAL A 171 3.27 -2.08 4.84
C VAL A 171 4.19 -0.97 4.36
N LEU A 172 5.41 -0.93 4.88
CA LEU A 172 6.48 -0.10 4.35
C LEU A 172 7.27 -0.89 3.31
N LEU A 173 7.54 -0.27 2.17
CA LEU A 173 8.38 -0.79 1.11
C LEU A 173 9.69 -0.02 1.09
N GLY A 174 10.82 -0.72 1.14
CA GLY A 174 12.13 -0.16 0.86
C GLY A 174 12.40 -0.18 -0.64
N LEU A 175 12.72 0.96 -1.23
CA LEU A 175 13.01 1.12 -2.65
C LEU A 175 14.53 1.05 -2.87
N ASP A 176 14.95 0.19 -3.79
CA ASP A 176 16.36 0.03 -4.17
C ASP A 176 16.89 1.27 -4.89
N LYS A 177 18.16 1.61 -4.65
CA LYS A 177 18.85 2.75 -5.28
C LYS A 177 18.79 2.74 -6.81
N SER A 178 18.71 1.57 -7.46
CA SER A 178 18.60 1.45 -8.92
C SER A 178 17.32 2.08 -9.48
N ILE A 179 16.32 2.35 -8.63
CA ILE A 179 15.12 3.08 -9.05
C ILE A 179 15.45 4.49 -9.56
N ALA A 180 16.49 5.13 -9.01
CA ALA A 180 16.91 6.47 -9.40
C ALA A 180 17.58 6.52 -10.79
N ASP A 181 18.02 5.36 -11.31
CA ASP A 181 18.57 5.27 -12.67
C ASP A 181 17.46 5.29 -13.74
N GLN A 182 16.21 5.00 -13.37
CA GLN A 182 15.08 4.89 -14.30
C GLN A 182 13.99 5.93 -14.05
N TYR A 183 13.81 6.36 -12.80
CA TYR A 183 12.75 7.27 -12.39
C TYR A 183 13.35 8.49 -11.71
N GLN A 184 12.88 9.67 -12.12
CA GLN A 184 13.31 10.91 -11.53
C GLN A 184 12.61 11.13 -10.19
N ILE A 185 13.41 11.32 -9.14
CA ILE A 185 12.92 11.76 -7.82
C ILE A 185 12.67 13.26 -7.87
N GLN A 186 11.46 13.67 -7.48
CA GLN A 186 11.00 15.05 -7.51
C GLN A 186 10.51 15.49 -6.14
N LYS A 187 10.68 16.77 -5.83
CA LYS A 187 10.08 17.39 -4.63
C LYS A 187 8.60 17.69 -4.91
N ALA A 188 7.72 17.39 -3.97
CA ALA A 188 6.33 17.82 -4.01
C ALA A 188 6.25 19.36 -4.04
N GLU A 189 5.37 19.90 -4.89
CA GLU A 189 5.11 21.33 -4.93
C GLU A 189 4.13 21.72 -3.82
N GLY A 190 4.47 22.69 -2.96
CA GLY A 190 3.57 23.24 -1.93
C GLY A 190 4.25 23.41 -0.56
N ASP A 191 3.42 23.58 0.47
CA ASP A 191 3.86 23.71 1.87
C ASP A 191 4.31 22.36 2.49
N ASP A 192 4.18 21.25 1.75
CA ASP A 192 4.58 19.92 2.19
C ASP A 192 5.99 19.56 1.71
N ASP A 193 6.87 19.25 2.65
CA ASP A 193 8.22 18.73 2.42
C ASP A 193 8.17 17.22 2.08
N GLY A 194 7.63 16.91 0.90
CA GLY A 194 7.46 15.55 0.41
C GLY A 194 8.30 15.24 -0.83
N TRP A 195 8.61 13.95 -1.04
CA TRP A 195 9.27 13.47 -2.27
C TRP A 195 8.36 12.50 -3.01
N TYR A 196 8.48 12.46 -4.32
CA TYR A 196 7.77 11.47 -5.13
C TYR A 196 8.59 11.03 -6.35
N ILE A 197 8.20 9.88 -6.90
CA ILE A 197 8.66 9.38 -8.19
C ILE A 197 7.46 9.22 -9.12
N GLU A 198 7.61 9.64 -10.38
CA GLU A 198 6.60 9.43 -11.41
C GLU A 198 6.72 8.01 -11.97
N ILE A 199 5.66 7.21 -11.83
CA ILE A 199 5.59 5.82 -12.28
C ILE A 199 4.28 5.59 -13.06
N PRO A 200 4.11 6.21 -14.24
CA PRO A 200 2.83 6.25 -14.96
C PRO A 200 2.28 4.86 -15.33
N ASN A 201 3.15 3.85 -15.41
CA ASN A 201 2.78 2.47 -15.74
C ASN A 201 2.90 1.52 -14.54
N GLY A 202 3.05 2.04 -13.32
CA GLY A 202 3.43 1.24 -12.16
C GLY A 202 4.96 1.13 -12.01
N MET A 203 5.39 0.83 -10.78
CA MET A 203 6.77 0.50 -10.46
C MET A 203 6.92 -1.02 -10.43
N PRO A 204 7.80 -1.60 -11.26
CA PRO A 204 8.12 -3.02 -11.20
C PRO A 204 8.56 -3.47 -9.80
N ILE A 205 8.08 -4.63 -9.36
CA ILE A 205 8.33 -5.13 -8.00
C ILE A 205 9.82 -5.39 -7.70
N ASN A 206 10.64 -5.60 -8.73
CA ASN A 206 12.08 -5.82 -8.60
C ASN A 206 12.87 -4.57 -8.14
N PHE A 207 12.24 -3.39 -8.11
CA PHE A 207 12.82 -2.20 -7.45
C PHE A 207 12.64 -2.20 -5.94
N LEU A 208 12.00 -3.21 -5.36
CA LEU A 208 11.92 -3.36 -3.92
C LEU A 208 13.19 -4.01 -3.37
N ALA A 209 13.75 -3.40 -2.32
CA ALA A 209 14.92 -3.88 -1.59
C ALA A 209 14.60 -4.33 -0.15
N GLY A 210 13.41 -4.00 0.35
CA GLY A 210 12.97 -4.37 1.69
C GLY A 210 11.46 -4.24 1.86
N LEU A 211 10.92 -4.90 2.88
CA LEU A 211 9.51 -4.85 3.23
C LEU A 211 9.32 -4.98 4.75
N GLU A 212 8.51 -4.09 5.34
CA GLU A 212 8.20 -4.14 6.77
C GLU A 212 6.69 -3.96 7.03
N PRO A 213 6.01 -5.00 7.53
CA PRO A 213 4.63 -4.89 7.95
C PRO A 213 4.50 -4.01 9.20
N GLN A 214 3.50 -3.12 9.23
CA GLN A 214 3.36 -2.16 10.34
C GLN A 214 2.34 -2.61 11.40
N GLY A 215 1.52 -3.61 11.10
CA GLY A 215 0.47 -4.12 12.00
C GLY A 215 0.45 -5.64 12.07
N GLN A 216 -0.17 -6.17 13.14
CA GLN A 216 -0.17 -7.62 13.40
C GLN A 216 -0.78 -8.42 12.25
N GLN A 217 -1.82 -7.91 11.60
CA GLN A 217 -2.47 -8.63 10.50
C GLN A 217 -1.60 -8.69 9.25
N GLU A 218 -0.84 -7.63 8.99
CA GLU A 218 0.15 -7.62 7.92
C GLU A 218 1.31 -8.58 8.24
N TRP A 219 1.79 -8.61 9.49
CA TRP A 219 2.77 -9.60 9.96
C TRP A 219 2.27 -11.04 9.77
N ASP A 220 1.06 -11.35 10.24
CA ASP A 220 0.47 -12.68 10.13
C ASP A 220 0.34 -13.12 8.66
N TYR A 221 0.01 -12.21 7.74
CA TYR A 221 -0.05 -12.49 6.31
C TYR A 221 1.30 -12.97 5.77
N PHE A 222 2.37 -12.20 6.01
CA PHE A 222 3.70 -12.56 5.49
C PHE A 222 4.26 -13.82 6.16
N GLU A 223 4.10 -14.00 7.47
CA GLU A 223 4.50 -15.23 8.16
C GLU A 223 3.81 -16.48 7.60
N ASN A 224 2.49 -16.38 7.34
CA ASN A 224 1.74 -17.48 6.76
C ASN A 224 2.21 -17.77 5.33
N LEU A 225 2.61 -16.73 4.58
CA LEU A 225 3.19 -16.90 3.26
C LEU A 225 4.56 -17.63 3.33
N GLN A 226 5.45 -17.28 4.27
CA GLN A 226 6.73 -18.00 4.42
C GLN A 226 6.50 -19.49 4.74
N LYS A 227 5.60 -19.76 5.71
CA LYS A 227 5.20 -21.13 6.09
C LYS A 227 4.64 -21.91 4.91
N ALA A 228 3.79 -21.27 4.10
CA ALA A 228 3.20 -21.88 2.90
C ALA A 228 4.22 -22.20 1.80
N LEU A 229 5.24 -21.35 1.66
CA LEU A 229 6.29 -21.51 0.64
C LEU A 229 7.46 -22.41 1.10
N ASN A 230 7.43 -22.90 2.35
CA ASN A 230 8.54 -23.63 3.00
C ASN A 230 9.86 -22.84 2.99
N ILE A 231 9.76 -21.53 3.25
CA ILE A 231 10.92 -20.61 3.39
C ILE A 231 11.07 -20.23 4.85
#